data_AF-A0A7X8WTZ5-F1
#
_entry.id   AF-A0A7X8WTZ5-F1
#
_cell.length_a   1.000
_cell.length_b   1.000
_cell.length_c   1.000
_cell.angle_alpha   90.00
_cell.angle_beta   90.00
_cell.angle_gamma   90.00
#
_symmetry.space_group_name_H-M   'P 1'
#
loop_
_entity.id
_entity.type
_entity.pdbx_description
1 polymer ?
#
loop_
_entity_poly.entity_id
_entity_poly.type
_entity_poly.pdbx_seq_one_letter_code
_entity_poly.pdbx_strand_id
1 'polypeptide(L)'
;MKPIVLIADRYADFLTRLEQQLKREAMISDAYDVIMIDVHALSGQTENGMSQALLKYVCGSDGHLELRGTTSDSKHSLSRELSRFLPTQLFAVILPETIDKKQFYDLCPDFRPCADNITILHFSNDTLQKDSNKISRFSAVSDIHRLLLSLLPNGSRKANSSDRKLSQIGTLLAFSESFAERACRFVMHRAIVEGVSLIYVPIMPLYRLKEPFQHGPGKTLGDLIDRVNAHDPPQGSHLGRWLYWHENGYYTFRLPERADDLIACTRETLRQLVQVIRSYARSREEKMTVWIDARGLPLIKRQAIASFCDFIYVETPDEVESSASAIARRELSLFLAELPGECDILELPRSDKQKKEV
;
A
#
# COMPACT_ATOMS: atom_id res chain seq x y z
N MET A 1 -19.78 4.52 0.22
CA MET A 1 -19.36 5.83 0.78
C MET A 1 -18.08 5.58 1.57
N LYS A 2 -17.06 6.42 1.41
CA LYS A 2 -15.72 6.14 1.96
C LYS A 2 -15.65 6.49 3.46
N PRO A 3 -14.91 5.70 4.26
CA PRO A 3 -14.55 6.07 5.63
C PRO A 3 -13.78 7.40 5.64
N ILE A 4 -13.92 8.18 6.70
CA ILE A 4 -13.29 9.50 6.84
C ILE A 4 -12.32 9.50 8.02
N VAL A 5 -11.14 10.08 7.79
CA VAL A 5 -10.16 10.45 8.82
C VAL A 5 -10.20 11.96 9.02
N LEU A 6 -10.45 12.37 10.26
CA LEU A 6 -10.44 13.77 10.65
C LEU A 6 -9.09 14.13 11.27
N ILE A 7 -8.46 15.20 10.80
CA ILE A 7 -7.26 15.79 11.40
C ILE A 7 -7.67 17.12 12.03
N ALA A 8 -7.58 17.25 13.35
CA ALA A 8 -7.82 18.53 14.02
C ALA A 8 -6.47 19.22 14.27
N ASP A 9 -6.29 20.44 13.75
CA ASP A 9 -5.07 21.24 14.01
C ASP A 9 -5.43 22.56 14.70
N ARG A 10 -4.53 23.04 15.55
CA ARG A 10 -4.60 24.32 16.28
C ARG A 10 -3.75 25.41 15.59
N TYR A 11 -2.77 25.03 14.77
CA TYR A 11 -1.88 25.95 14.07
C TYR A 11 -1.61 25.47 12.65
N ALA A 12 -2.18 26.16 11.66
CA ALA A 12 -2.35 25.80 10.25
C ALA A 12 -1.10 25.45 9.40
N ASP A 13 0.05 25.14 9.99
CA ASP A 13 1.30 24.94 9.24
C ASP A 13 1.84 23.50 9.28
N PHE A 14 1.67 22.77 10.39
CA PHE A 14 2.33 21.47 10.57
C PHE A 14 1.46 20.29 10.09
N LEU A 15 0.20 20.20 10.54
CA LEU A 15 -0.66 19.10 10.10
C LEU A 15 -1.19 19.31 8.66
N THR A 16 -1.08 20.51 8.11
CA THR A 16 -1.39 20.80 6.69
C THR A 16 -0.47 20.03 5.73
N ARG A 17 0.82 19.88 6.07
CA ARG A 17 1.75 19.06 5.27
C ARG A 17 1.44 17.57 5.42
N LEU A 18 1.11 17.13 6.63
CA LEU A 18 0.67 15.76 6.88
C LEU A 18 -0.61 15.45 6.12
N GLU A 19 -1.59 16.35 6.11
CA GLU A 19 -2.85 16.23 5.38
C GLU A 19 -2.59 16.04 3.89
N GLN A 20 -1.76 16.88 3.26
CA GLN A 20 -1.46 16.76 1.83
C GLN A 20 -0.76 15.45 1.48
N GLN A 21 0.17 14.99 2.32
CA GLN A 21 0.88 13.73 2.10
C GLN A 21 -0.02 12.53 2.35
N LEU A 22 -0.84 12.57 3.40
CA LEU A 22 -1.78 11.50 3.74
C LEU A 22 -2.94 11.43 2.74
N LYS A 23 -3.39 12.57 2.19
CA LYS A 23 -4.34 12.63 1.06
C LYS A 23 -3.76 11.94 -0.17
N ARG A 24 -2.46 12.09 -0.46
CA ARG A 24 -1.83 11.37 -1.57
C ARG A 24 -1.81 9.86 -1.32
N GLU A 25 -1.38 9.42 -0.14
CA GLU A 25 -1.39 7.99 0.22
C GLU A 25 -2.81 7.40 0.20
N ALA A 26 -3.79 8.12 0.75
CA ALA A 26 -5.19 7.72 0.77
C ALA A 26 -5.85 7.74 -0.63
N MET A 27 -5.42 8.64 -1.51
CA MET A 27 -5.83 8.65 -2.93
C MET A 27 -5.23 7.48 -3.71
N ILE A 28 -4.02 7.04 -3.36
CA ILE A 28 -3.35 5.88 -3.98
C ILE A 28 -4.04 4.57 -3.57
N SER A 29 -4.42 4.43 -2.29
CA SER A 29 -5.09 3.23 -1.77
C SER A 29 -6.62 3.23 -1.91
N ASP A 30 -7.23 4.37 -2.24
CA ASP A 30 -8.68 4.57 -2.35
C ASP A 30 -9.47 4.22 -1.06
N ALA A 31 -8.77 4.10 0.07
CA ALA A 31 -9.27 3.43 1.27
C ALA A 31 -10.13 4.33 2.18
N TYR A 32 -9.82 5.62 2.26
CA TYR A 32 -10.53 6.60 3.08
C TYR A 32 -10.29 8.02 2.55
N ASP A 33 -11.13 8.97 2.96
CA ASP A 33 -10.92 10.39 2.69
C ASP A 33 -10.32 11.09 3.92
N VAL A 34 -9.42 12.05 3.70
CA VAL A 34 -8.78 12.83 4.76
C VAL A 34 -9.32 14.24 4.76
N ILE A 35 -9.70 14.73 5.94
CA ILE A 35 -10.25 16.08 6.11
C ILE A 35 -9.55 16.74 7.29
N MET A 36 -9.05 17.95 7.10
CA MET A 36 -8.47 18.76 8.16
C MET A 36 -9.46 19.83 8.64
N ILE A 37 -9.57 20.02 9.95
CA ILE A 37 -10.43 21.03 10.57
C ILE A 37 -9.65 21.81 11.62
N ASP A 38 -9.90 23.12 11.68
CA ASP A 38 -9.42 23.99 12.74
C ASP A 38 -10.21 23.74 14.04
N VAL A 39 -9.49 23.40 15.11
CA VAL A 39 -10.07 23.16 16.44
C VAL A 39 -10.86 24.38 16.96
N HIS A 40 -10.45 25.61 16.63
CA HIS A 40 -11.14 26.82 17.04
C HIS A 40 -12.47 27.05 16.31
N ALA A 41 -12.62 26.48 15.10
CA ALA A 41 -13.91 26.44 14.41
C ALA A 41 -14.88 25.45 15.08
N LEU A 42 -14.39 24.45 15.81
CA LEU A 42 -15.19 23.46 16.53
C LEU A 42 -15.68 23.96 17.90
N SER A 43 -14.99 24.92 18.53
CA SER A 43 -15.33 25.41 19.88
C SER A 43 -16.31 26.58 19.92
N GLY A 44 -16.57 27.23 18.80
CA GLY A 44 -17.35 28.48 18.76
C GLY A 44 -16.72 29.62 19.57
N GLN A 45 -15.47 29.47 20.05
CA GLN A 45 -14.77 30.51 20.80
C GLN A 45 -13.60 31.06 19.97
N THR A 46 -13.81 32.25 19.43
CA THR A 46 -12.74 33.11 18.90
C THR A 46 -11.97 33.77 20.05
N GLU A 47 -10.65 33.94 19.88
CA GLU A 47 -9.72 34.60 20.84
C GLU A 47 -10.02 36.07 21.15
N ASN A 48 -11.11 36.64 20.67
CA ASN A 48 -11.58 37.95 21.10
C ASN A 48 -13.07 37.80 21.41
N GLY A 49 -13.46 38.15 22.64
CA GLY A 49 -14.79 37.96 23.24
C GLY A 49 -15.95 38.68 22.55
N MET A 50 -16.15 38.41 21.27
CA MET A 50 -17.34 38.75 20.50
C MET A 50 -18.11 37.46 20.27
N SER A 51 -19.23 37.32 20.98
CA SER A 51 -20.17 36.22 20.80
C SER A 51 -20.62 36.18 19.34
N GLN A 52 -20.20 35.16 18.60
CA GLN A 52 -20.91 34.71 17.41
C GLN A 52 -21.80 33.52 17.78
N ALA A 53 -22.98 33.50 17.17
CA ALA A 53 -24.13 32.68 17.52
C ALA A 53 -23.79 31.23 17.91
N LEU A 54 -24.44 30.76 18.99
CA LEU A 54 -24.47 29.36 19.40
C LEU A 54 -25.07 28.52 18.27
N LEU A 55 -24.22 28.02 17.39
CA LEU A 55 -24.55 27.03 16.38
C LEU A 55 -24.72 25.69 17.10
N LYS A 56 -25.97 25.25 17.23
CA LYS A 56 -26.28 23.96 17.85
C LYS A 56 -26.62 22.97 16.74
N TYR A 57 -25.80 21.94 16.62
CA TYR A 57 -26.09 20.80 15.78
C TYR A 57 -27.09 19.88 16.50
N VAL A 58 -28.08 19.39 15.76
CA VAL A 58 -29.13 18.50 16.27
C VAL A 58 -29.26 17.33 15.31
N CYS A 59 -29.13 16.10 15.82
CA CYS A 59 -29.35 14.89 15.03
C CYS A 59 -30.85 14.67 14.81
N GLY A 60 -31.28 14.73 13.56
CA GLY A 60 -32.63 14.43 13.11
C GLY A 60 -32.95 12.93 13.20
N SER A 61 -34.24 12.60 13.17
CA SER A 61 -34.76 11.23 13.28
C SER A 61 -34.38 10.31 12.12
N ASP A 62 -33.79 10.85 11.06
CA ASP A 62 -33.25 10.18 9.87
C ASP A 62 -31.72 9.98 9.94
N GLY A 63 -31.07 10.41 11.02
CA GLY A 63 -29.63 10.33 11.21
C GLY A 63 -28.84 11.48 10.57
N HIS A 64 -29.52 12.51 10.06
CA HIS A 64 -28.89 13.72 9.53
C HIS A 64 -28.68 14.78 10.62
N LEU A 65 -27.50 15.39 10.67
CA LEU A 65 -27.20 16.50 11.60
C LEU A 65 -27.65 17.83 10.99
N GLU A 66 -28.69 18.43 11.56
CA GLU A 66 -29.16 19.77 11.20
C GLU A 66 -28.51 20.83 12.07
N LEU A 67 -27.95 21.86 11.42
CA LEU A 67 -27.42 23.05 12.08
C LEU A 67 -28.56 24.05 12.33
N ARG A 68 -28.98 24.24 13.59
CA ARG A 68 -29.92 25.31 13.95
C ARG A 68 -29.18 26.49 14.59
N GLY A 69 -29.26 27.65 13.94
CA GLY A 69 -28.78 28.93 14.47
C GLY A 69 -29.18 30.12 13.58
N THR A 70 -29.42 31.27 14.19
CA THR A 70 -29.94 32.48 13.53
C THR A 70 -28.84 33.41 13.03
N THR A 71 -28.88 33.59 11.70
CA THR A 71 -28.53 34.77 10.87
C THR A 71 -27.07 35.19 10.61
N SER A 72 -26.82 35.25 9.28
CA SER A 72 -26.13 36.27 8.47
C SER A 72 -24.74 36.71 8.89
N ASP A 73 -23.72 36.02 8.40
CA ASP A 73 -22.69 36.69 7.60
C ASP A 73 -21.79 35.69 6.85
N SER A 74 -21.19 36.20 5.77
CA SER A 74 -20.59 35.48 4.64
C SER A 74 -19.27 34.75 4.92
N LYS A 75 -19.19 33.91 5.97
CA LYS A 75 -18.05 33.02 6.25
C LYS A 75 -18.45 31.54 6.48
N HIS A 76 -19.47 31.07 5.78
CA HIS A 76 -20.09 29.75 6.00
C HIS A 76 -19.63 28.61 5.07
N SER A 77 -18.44 28.66 4.49
CA SER A 77 -17.93 27.54 3.67
C SER A 77 -17.57 26.31 4.53
N LEU A 78 -16.94 26.49 5.69
CA LEU A 78 -16.50 25.39 6.57
C LEU A 78 -17.65 24.73 7.36
N SER A 79 -18.67 25.51 7.77
CA SER A 79 -19.82 25.00 8.53
C SER A 79 -20.79 24.12 7.72
N ARG A 80 -20.77 24.27 6.38
CA ARG A 80 -21.51 23.40 5.44
C ARG A 80 -20.79 22.09 5.13
N GLU A 81 -19.47 22.02 5.32
CA GLU A 81 -18.71 20.79 5.13
C GLU A 81 -18.95 19.82 6.30
N LEU A 82 -18.94 20.32 7.53
CA LEU A 82 -19.21 19.53 8.74
C LEU A 82 -20.58 18.82 8.74
N SER A 83 -21.62 19.51 8.27
CA SER A 83 -22.99 19.00 8.17
C SER A 83 -23.21 17.99 7.05
N ARG A 84 -22.24 17.79 6.13
CA ARG A 84 -22.25 16.70 5.15
C ARG A 84 -21.67 15.39 5.68
N PHE A 85 -20.99 15.41 6.83
CA PHE A 85 -20.36 14.21 7.37
C PHE A 85 -21.38 13.43 8.19
N LEU A 86 -21.71 12.24 7.70
CA LEU A 86 -22.47 11.30 8.50
C LEU A 86 -21.55 10.83 9.65
N PRO A 87 -21.96 10.95 10.93
CA PRO A 87 -21.19 10.44 12.08
C PRO A 87 -20.83 8.95 11.95
N THR A 88 -21.56 8.23 11.10
CA THR A 88 -21.35 6.82 10.78
C THR A 88 -20.16 6.53 9.87
N GLN A 89 -19.54 7.54 9.25
CA GLN A 89 -18.39 7.36 8.34
C GLN A 89 -17.06 7.74 8.97
N LEU A 90 -17.08 8.50 10.07
CA LEU A 90 -15.88 8.88 10.80
C LEU A 90 -15.39 7.67 11.60
N PHE A 91 -14.17 7.22 11.35
CA PHE A 91 -13.58 6.07 12.05
C PHE A 91 -12.31 6.40 12.81
N ALA A 92 -11.62 7.49 12.44
CA ALA A 92 -10.43 7.94 13.14
C ALA A 92 -10.35 9.47 13.21
N VAL A 93 -9.87 9.97 14.34
CA VAL A 93 -9.61 11.39 14.58
C VAL A 93 -8.17 11.53 15.08
N ILE A 94 -7.37 12.33 14.39
CA ILE A 94 -6.02 12.71 14.82
C ILE A 94 -6.11 14.06 15.52
N LEU A 95 -5.78 14.08 16.81
CA LEU A 95 -5.78 15.26 17.67
C LEU A 95 -4.35 15.64 18.05
N PRO A 96 -4.08 16.93 18.31
CA PRO A 96 -2.84 17.33 18.98
C PRO A 96 -2.84 16.83 20.43
N GLU A 97 -1.66 16.65 21.00
CA GLU A 97 -1.47 16.25 22.41
C GLU A 97 -2.14 17.20 23.43
N THR A 98 -2.45 18.44 23.00
CA THR A 98 -3.09 19.45 23.84
C THR A 98 -4.60 19.26 24.01
N ILE A 99 -5.23 18.39 23.23
CA ILE A 99 -6.68 18.13 23.29
C ILE A 99 -6.89 16.68 23.68
N ASP A 100 -7.55 16.47 24.81
CA ASP A 100 -7.91 15.14 25.25
C ASP A 100 -9.22 14.65 24.60
N LYS A 101 -9.47 13.34 24.68
CA LYS A 101 -10.68 12.69 24.15
C LYS A 101 -11.97 13.32 24.70
N LYS A 102 -11.99 13.75 25.96
CA LYS A 102 -13.18 14.31 26.61
C LYS A 102 -13.48 15.72 26.07
N GLN A 103 -12.45 16.55 25.97
CA GLN A 103 -12.52 17.88 25.36
C GLN A 103 -13.01 17.81 23.92
N PHE A 104 -12.53 16.85 23.12
CA PHE A 104 -13.04 16.66 21.75
C PHE A 104 -14.56 16.39 21.71
N TYR A 105 -15.08 15.52 22.57
CA TYR A 105 -16.52 15.22 22.63
C TYR A 105 -17.34 16.30 23.34
N ASP A 106 -16.72 17.15 24.16
CA ASP A 106 -17.36 18.35 24.71
C ASP A 106 -17.51 19.43 23.63
N LEU A 107 -16.52 19.55 22.73
CA LEU A 107 -16.53 20.45 21.58
C LEU A 107 -17.45 19.94 20.45
N CYS A 108 -17.49 18.63 20.23
CA CYS A 108 -18.27 17.99 19.18
C CYS A 108 -19.23 16.93 19.76
N PRO A 109 -20.31 17.34 20.45
CA PRO A 109 -21.22 16.42 21.13
C PRO A 109 -21.92 15.45 20.18
N ASP A 110 -22.02 15.78 18.89
CA ASP A 110 -22.69 14.97 17.87
C ASP A 110 -21.96 13.66 17.52
N PHE A 111 -20.67 13.57 17.84
CA PHE A 111 -19.91 12.33 17.68
C PHE A 111 -20.00 11.42 18.91
N ARG A 112 -20.56 11.89 20.03
CA ARG A 112 -20.75 11.07 21.25
C ARG A 112 -21.56 9.80 21.01
N PRO A 113 -22.66 9.79 20.23
CA PRO A 113 -23.41 8.57 19.92
C PRO A 113 -22.59 7.54 19.13
N CYS A 114 -21.50 7.94 18.47
CA CYS A 114 -20.62 7.08 17.69
C CYS A 114 -19.24 6.90 18.33
N ALA A 115 -19.07 7.30 19.60
CA ALA A 115 -17.77 7.36 20.26
C ALA A 115 -17.04 6.01 20.35
N ASP A 116 -17.79 4.91 20.34
CA ASP A 116 -17.26 3.53 20.37
C ASP A 116 -16.66 3.09 19.02
N ASN A 117 -17.05 3.75 17.92
CA ASN A 117 -16.59 3.44 16.57
C ASN A 117 -15.48 4.38 16.08
N ILE A 118 -15.16 5.42 16.85
CA ILE A 118 -14.18 6.45 16.50
C ILE A 118 -12.90 6.22 17.32
N THR A 119 -11.81 5.92 16.61
CA THR A 119 -10.48 5.83 17.23
C THR A 119 -9.85 7.21 17.31
N ILE A 120 -9.52 7.66 18.51
CA ILE A 120 -8.83 8.94 18.72
C ILE A 120 -7.33 8.67 18.87
N LEU A 121 -6.56 9.29 17.98
CA LEU A 121 -5.10 9.21 17.93
C LEU A 121 -4.52 10.56 18.33
N HIS A 122 -3.57 10.56 19.25
CA HIS A 122 -2.90 11.78 19.70
C HIS A 122 -1.54 11.91 19.05
N PHE A 123 -1.28 13.02 18.40
CA PHE A 123 0.01 13.35 17.82
C PHE A 123 0.94 13.87 18.94
N SER A 124 1.93 13.07 19.33
CA SER A 124 2.82 13.32 20.47
C SER A 124 4.25 13.68 20.02
N ASN A 125 4.89 14.54 20.80
CA ASN A 125 6.29 14.91 20.58
C ASN A 125 7.30 13.93 21.18
N ASP A 126 6.84 12.98 22.00
CA ASP A 126 7.72 12.03 22.68
C ASP A 126 8.15 10.87 21.78
N THR A 127 9.43 10.52 21.85
CA THR A 127 10.06 9.41 21.10
C THR A 127 9.98 8.07 21.81
N LEU A 128 9.47 8.06 23.05
CA LEU A 128 9.45 6.90 23.94
C LEU A 128 8.02 6.64 24.41
N GLN A 129 7.20 5.91 23.63
CA GLN A 129 6.00 5.31 24.22
C GLN A 129 5.40 4.15 23.41
N LYS A 130 4.85 3.19 24.18
CA LYS A 130 4.22 1.92 23.76
C LYS A 130 2.69 2.01 23.70
N ASP A 131 2.13 3.22 23.72
CA ASP A 131 0.67 3.40 23.70
C ASP A 131 0.17 3.39 22.26
N SER A 132 -0.75 2.46 21.95
CA SER A 132 -1.32 2.23 20.62
C SER A 132 -2.05 3.44 20.02
N ASN A 133 -2.40 4.41 20.85
CA ASN A 133 -3.21 5.57 20.47
C ASN A 133 -2.39 6.86 20.32
N LYS A 134 -1.05 6.77 20.31
CA LYS A 134 -0.16 7.90 20.10
C LYS A 134 0.62 7.77 18.79
N ILE A 135 0.61 8.82 17.97
CA ILE A 135 1.40 8.94 16.74
C ILE A 135 2.61 9.81 17.06
N SER A 136 3.82 9.30 16.79
CA SER A 136 5.04 10.10 16.97
C SER A 136 5.18 11.13 15.86
N ARG A 137 5.65 12.33 16.20
CA ARG A 137 5.97 13.37 15.21
C ARG A 137 7.03 13.00 14.18
N PHE A 138 7.82 11.97 14.46
CA PHE A 138 8.87 11.46 13.59
C PHE A 138 8.43 10.25 12.76
N SER A 139 7.19 9.77 12.93
CA SER A 139 6.64 8.68 12.13
C SER A 139 6.53 9.11 10.67
N ALA A 140 6.91 8.23 9.76
CA ALA A 140 6.70 8.48 8.34
C ALA A 140 5.20 8.48 8.04
N VAL A 141 4.77 9.25 7.02
CA VAL A 141 3.36 9.28 6.60
C VAL A 141 2.86 7.88 6.21
N SER A 142 3.74 7.03 5.70
CA SER A 142 3.43 5.62 5.41
C SER A 142 3.16 4.79 6.67
N ASP A 143 3.78 5.10 7.80
CA ASP A 143 3.48 4.46 9.10
C ASP A 143 2.10 4.91 9.61
N ILE A 144 1.81 6.21 9.49
CA ILE A 144 0.52 6.79 9.88
C ILE A 144 -0.61 6.23 9.01
N HIS A 145 -0.39 6.12 7.70
CA HIS A 145 -1.32 5.50 6.76
C HIS A 145 -1.60 4.04 7.14
N ARG A 146 -0.55 3.26 7.45
CA ARG A 146 -0.68 1.87 7.90
C ARG A 146 -1.50 1.74 9.19
N LEU A 147 -1.26 2.62 10.17
CA LEU A 147 -2.05 2.66 11.40
C LEU A 147 -3.53 2.93 11.09
N LEU A 148 -3.84 3.89 10.23
CA LEU A 148 -5.22 4.21 9.85
C LEU A 148 -5.90 3.05 9.11
N LEU A 149 -5.20 2.36 8.20
CA LEU A 149 -5.72 1.15 7.56
C LEU A 149 -6.00 0.02 8.57
N SER A 150 -5.19 -0.06 9.63
CA SER A 150 -5.37 -1.04 10.71
C SER A 150 -6.68 -0.81 11.50
N LEU A 151 -7.12 0.45 11.57
CA LEU A 151 -8.28 0.91 12.34
C LEU A 151 -9.58 0.97 11.54
N LEU A 152 -9.53 0.72 10.23
CA LEU A 152 -10.73 0.69 9.40
C LEU A 152 -11.73 -0.36 9.91
N PRO A 153 -13.02 -0.01 10.10
CA PRO A 153 -14.02 -0.97 10.52
C PRO A 153 -14.06 -2.18 9.57
N ASN A 154 -14.27 -3.38 10.12
CA ASN A 154 -14.27 -4.63 9.35
C ASN A 154 -15.29 -4.65 8.19
N GLY A 155 -16.29 -3.77 8.22
CA GLY A 155 -17.22 -3.50 7.12
C GLY A 155 -16.60 -2.70 5.97
N SER A 156 -15.69 -1.76 6.21
CA SER A 156 -14.96 -1.00 5.17
C SER A 156 -13.76 -1.73 4.59
N ARG A 157 -13.21 -2.74 5.28
CA ARG A 157 -12.32 -3.73 4.65
C ARG A 157 -13.04 -4.64 3.64
N LYS A 158 -14.38 -4.65 3.66
CA LYS A 158 -15.24 -5.50 2.81
C LYS A 158 -16.23 -4.72 1.93
N ALA A 159 -16.47 -3.43 2.15
CA ALA A 159 -17.48 -2.67 1.40
C ALA A 159 -17.02 -2.15 0.03
N ASN A 160 -15.76 -2.39 -0.35
CA ASN A 160 -15.30 -2.36 -1.73
C ASN A 160 -14.73 -3.71 -2.19
N SER A 161 -14.95 -4.81 -1.45
CA SER A 161 -14.71 -6.16 -1.97
C SER A 161 -15.92 -6.67 -2.77
N SER A 162 -16.57 -5.77 -3.53
CA SER A 162 -17.21 -6.18 -4.77
C SER A 162 -16.08 -6.62 -5.69
N ASP A 163 -15.68 -7.88 -5.60
CA ASP A 163 -15.22 -8.73 -6.71
C ASP A 163 -14.61 -7.97 -7.93
N ARG A 164 -13.62 -7.11 -7.68
CA ARG A 164 -12.85 -6.43 -8.72
C ARG A 164 -11.57 -7.22 -8.85
N LYS A 165 -11.66 -8.25 -9.69
CA LYS A 165 -10.77 -8.46 -10.85
C LYS A 165 -9.56 -7.51 -10.90
N LEU A 166 -8.58 -7.66 -10.02
CA LEU A 166 -7.32 -6.91 -10.13
C LEU A 166 -6.18 -7.90 -10.32
N SER A 167 -5.43 -7.66 -11.38
CA SER A 167 -4.19 -8.37 -11.66
C SER A 167 -3.17 -8.12 -10.56
N GLN A 168 -2.53 -9.18 -10.08
CA GLN A 168 -1.59 -9.16 -8.96
C GLN A 168 -0.15 -9.29 -9.46
N ILE A 169 0.78 -8.59 -8.82
CA ILE A 169 2.22 -8.80 -8.99
C ILE A 169 2.78 -9.48 -7.75
N GLY A 170 3.66 -10.46 -7.96
CA GLY A 170 4.48 -10.97 -6.89
C GLY A 170 5.92 -11.22 -7.26
N THR A 171 6.74 -11.38 -6.21
CA THR A 171 8.15 -11.75 -6.31
C THR A 171 8.55 -12.67 -5.14
N LEU A 172 9.85 -12.98 -5.03
CA LEU A 172 10.37 -13.81 -3.95
C LEU A 172 11.67 -13.27 -3.36
N LEU A 173 11.87 -13.53 -2.07
CA LEU A 173 13.17 -13.43 -1.40
C LEU A 173 13.61 -14.83 -0.97
N ALA A 174 14.67 -15.33 -1.60
CA ALA A 174 15.26 -16.63 -1.31
C ALA A 174 16.75 -16.51 -1.01
N PHE A 175 17.21 -17.37 -0.11
CA PHE A 175 18.61 -17.58 0.28
C PHE A 175 19.15 -18.91 -0.27
N SER A 176 18.28 -19.87 -0.58
CA SER A 176 18.61 -21.14 -1.22
C SER A 176 17.98 -21.27 -2.62
N GLU A 177 18.70 -21.90 -3.54
CA GLU A 177 18.18 -22.17 -4.90
C GLU A 177 16.96 -23.11 -4.85
N SER A 178 16.96 -24.07 -3.93
CA SER A 178 15.90 -25.06 -3.78
C SER A 178 14.56 -24.45 -3.35
N PHE A 179 14.57 -23.50 -2.40
CA PHE A 179 13.37 -22.74 -2.03
C PHE A 179 12.85 -21.94 -3.23
N ALA A 180 13.76 -21.26 -3.91
CA ALA A 180 13.42 -20.36 -4.99
C ALA A 180 12.79 -21.09 -6.19
N GLU A 181 13.33 -22.25 -6.57
CA GLU A 181 12.74 -23.14 -7.58
C GLU A 181 11.37 -23.66 -7.16
N ARG A 182 11.20 -24.04 -5.88
CA ARG A 182 9.91 -24.47 -5.35
C ARG A 182 8.88 -23.35 -5.40
N ALA A 183 9.27 -22.13 -5.06
CA ALA A 183 8.38 -20.96 -5.13
C ALA A 183 7.89 -20.72 -6.56
N CYS A 184 8.82 -20.65 -7.52
CA CYS A 184 8.46 -20.44 -8.92
C CYS A 184 7.54 -21.54 -9.44
N ARG A 185 7.85 -22.81 -9.17
CA ARG A 185 6.99 -23.94 -9.57
C ARG A 185 5.61 -23.85 -8.93
N PHE A 186 5.54 -23.52 -7.64
CA PHE A 186 4.27 -23.39 -6.91
C PHE A 186 3.38 -22.30 -7.52
N VAL A 187 3.93 -21.10 -7.75
CA VAL A 187 3.18 -19.98 -8.32
C VAL A 187 2.71 -20.30 -9.74
N MET A 188 3.59 -20.87 -10.58
CA MET A 188 3.23 -21.26 -11.94
C MET A 188 2.11 -22.30 -11.95
N HIS A 189 2.26 -23.37 -11.16
CA HIS A 189 1.25 -24.43 -11.08
C HIS A 189 -0.08 -23.90 -10.54
N ARG A 190 -0.04 -23.06 -9.50
CA ARG A 190 -1.24 -22.45 -8.93
C ARG A 190 -2.00 -21.60 -9.95
N ALA A 191 -1.30 -20.78 -10.73
CA ALA A 191 -1.93 -19.98 -11.78
C ALA A 191 -2.65 -20.84 -12.84
N ILE A 192 -2.02 -21.94 -13.26
CA ILE A 192 -2.62 -22.90 -14.21
C ILE A 192 -3.88 -23.54 -13.62
N VAL A 193 -3.80 -24.05 -12.39
CA VAL A 193 -4.93 -24.72 -11.72
C VAL A 193 -6.10 -23.78 -11.47
N GLU A 194 -5.82 -22.53 -11.10
CA GLU A 194 -6.85 -21.50 -10.88
C GLU A 194 -7.37 -20.88 -12.19
N GLY A 195 -6.82 -21.25 -13.36
CA GLY A 195 -7.21 -20.71 -14.66
C GLY A 195 -6.88 -19.21 -14.81
N VAL A 196 -5.87 -18.71 -14.09
CA VAL A 196 -5.45 -17.31 -14.11
C VAL A 196 -4.31 -17.13 -15.11
N SER A 197 -4.42 -16.14 -15.99
CA SER A 197 -3.37 -15.79 -16.94
C SER A 197 -2.09 -15.38 -16.20
N LEU A 198 -0.96 -16.03 -16.48
CA LEU A 198 0.32 -15.75 -15.84
C LEU A 198 1.28 -15.03 -16.78
N ILE A 199 1.95 -13.98 -16.30
CA ILE A 199 3.13 -13.40 -16.93
C ILE A 199 4.35 -13.73 -16.07
N TYR A 200 5.24 -14.58 -16.57
CA TYR A 200 6.52 -14.87 -15.95
C TYR A 200 7.57 -13.88 -16.42
N VAL A 201 8.28 -13.25 -15.48
CA VAL A 201 9.28 -12.22 -15.76
C VAL A 201 10.63 -12.62 -15.14
N PRO A 202 11.55 -13.18 -15.94
CA PRO A 202 12.88 -13.56 -15.47
C PRO A 202 13.79 -12.32 -15.40
N ILE A 203 14.02 -11.78 -14.21
CA ILE A 203 14.99 -10.69 -13.98
C ILE A 203 16.16 -11.25 -13.17
N MET A 204 16.94 -12.11 -13.80
CA MET A 204 18.07 -12.79 -13.17
C MET A 204 19.23 -12.95 -14.16
N PRO A 205 20.45 -13.21 -13.69
CA PRO A 205 21.56 -13.57 -14.58
C PRO A 205 21.20 -14.76 -15.49
N LEU A 206 21.46 -14.65 -16.80
CA LEU A 206 21.00 -15.67 -17.77
C LEU A 206 21.55 -17.08 -17.48
N TYR A 207 22.75 -17.19 -16.90
CA TYR A 207 23.34 -18.49 -16.53
C TYR A 207 22.60 -19.21 -15.40
N ARG A 208 21.66 -18.55 -14.70
CA ARG A 208 20.79 -19.18 -13.69
C ARG A 208 19.47 -19.68 -14.26
N LEU A 209 19.15 -19.31 -15.51
CA LEU A 209 17.96 -19.83 -16.19
C LEU A 209 18.26 -21.23 -16.71
N LYS A 210 17.54 -22.21 -16.17
CA LYS A 210 17.67 -23.63 -16.57
C LYS A 210 17.19 -23.89 -17.99
N GLU A 211 16.18 -23.13 -18.43
CA GLU A 211 15.57 -23.25 -19.75
C GLU A 211 15.63 -21.87 -20.41
N PRO A 212 16.55 -21.64 -21.36
CA PRO A 212 16.56 -20.40 -22.12
C PRO A 212 15.31 -20.37 -23.00
N PHE A 213 14.61 -19.25 -22.98
CA PHE A 213 13.44 -18.99 -23.83
C PHE A 213 13.90 -18.86 -25.31
N GLN A 214 13.98 -19.99 -26.02
CA GLN A 214 14.54 -20.08 -27.38
C GLN A 214 13.59 -19.54 -28.46
N HIS A 215 12.29 -19.51 -28.19
CA HIS A 215 11.25 -19.08 -29.12
C HIS A 215 10.59 -17.80 -28.59
N GLY A 216 10.19 -16.89 -29.48
CA GLY A 216 9.56 -15.64 -29.06
C GLY A 216 9.56 -14.56 -30.15
N PRO A 217 8.99 -13.39 -29.86
CA PRO A 217 8.90 -12.29 -30.80
C PRO A 217 10.31 -11.75 -31.11
N GLY A 218 10.43 -10.98 -32.19
CA GLY A 218 11.72 -10.37 -32.56
C GLY A 218 12.25 -9.36 -31.54
N LYS A 219 11.42 -8.90 -30.59
CA LYS A 219 11.81 -8.00 -29.51
C LYS A 219 12.08 -8.77 -28.22
N THR A 220 13.20 -8.47 -27.60
CA THR A 220 13.70 -9.08 -26.37
C THR A 220 13.37 -8.23 -25.14
N LEU A 221 13.51 -8.81 -23.95
CA LEU A 221 13.47 -8.08 -22.68
C LEU A 221 14.58 -7.03 -22.60
N GLY A 222 15.73 -7.27 -23.24
CA GLY A 222 16.80 -6.28 -23.39
C GLY A 222 16.32 -5.03 -24.13
N ASP A 223 15.65 -5.20 -25.27
CA ASP A 223 15.08 -4.06 -26.02
C ASP A 223 14.06 -3.27 -25.19
N LEU A 224 13.29 -3.95 -24.34
CA LEU A 224 12.36 -3.28 -23.42
C LEU A 224 13.09 -2.48 -22.36
N ILE A 225 14.13 -3.05 -21.76
CA ILE A 225 14.99 -2.39 -20.78
C ILE A 225 15.65 -1.16 -21.37
N ASP A 226 16.18 -1.25 -22.59
CA ASP A 226 16.82 -0.13 -23.28
C ASP A 226 15.84 1.02 -23.51
N ARG A 227 14.61 0.73 -23.93
CA ARG A 227 13.58 1.77 -24.09
C ARG A 227 13.18 2.42 -22.77
N VAL A 228 13.03 1.63 -21.70
CA VAL A 228 12.77 2.16 -20.36
C VAL A 228 13.93 3.05 -19.90
N ASN A 229 15.17 2.61 -20.13
CA ASN A 229 16.38 3.36 -19.77
C ASN A 229 16.51 4.66 -20.58
N ALA A 230 16.07 4.66 -21.84
CA ALA A 230 15.99 5.84 -22.70
C ALA A 230 14.80 6.77 -22.36
N HIS A 231 14.06 6.51 -21.26
CA HIS A 231 12.87 7.25 -20.85
C HIS A 231 11.74 7.26 -21.89
N ASP A 232 11.65 6.22 -22.72
CA ASP A 232 10.61 5.99 -23.72
C ASP A 232 9.90 4.62 -23.50
N PRO A 233 9.29 4.39 -22.32
CA PRO A 233 8.61 3.13 -22.05
C PRO A 233 7.41 2.94 -22.99
N PRO A 234 7.10 1.69 -23.41
CA PRO A 234 5.94 1.44 -24.25
C PRO A 234 4.64 1.82 -23.51
N GLN A 235 3.74 2.50 -24.22
CA GLN A 235 2.43 2.86 -23.68
C GLN A 235 1.56 1.60 -23.48
N GLY A 236 0.95 1.49 -22.28
CA GLY A 236 -0.06 0.51 -21.86
C GLY A 236 -0.16 -0.77 -22.69
N SER A 237 -1.03 -0.76 -23.70
CA SER A 237 -1.38 -1.92 -24.53
C SER A 237 -0.25 -2.45 -25.44
N HIS A 238 0.79 -1.67 -25.69
CA HIS A 238 1.86 -2.03 -26.62
C HIS A 238 2.85 -3.05 -26.05
N LEU A 239 2.87 -3.26 -24.72
CA LEU A 239 3.76 -4.24 -24.08
C LEU A 239 3.54 -5.67 -24.63
N GLY A 240 2.33 -5.98 -25.10
CA GLY A 240 2.02 -7.27 -25.70
C GLY A 240 2.92 -7.67 -26.88
N ARG A 241 3.60 -6.71 -27.54
CA ARG A 241 4.56 -7.00 -28.64
C ARG A 241 5.86 -7.67 -28.17
N TRP A 242 6.16 -7.59 -26.87
CA TRP A 242 7.34 -8.22 -26.25
C TRP A 242 7.00 -9.55 -25.58
N LEU A 243 5.71 -9.82 -25.39
CA LEU A 243 5.23 -11.04 -24.75
C LEU A 243 4.91 -12.09 -25.80
N TYR A 244 5.16 -13.35 -25.46
CA TYR A 244 4.63 -14.49 -26.21
C TYR A 244 4.14 -15.56 -25.24
N TRP A 245 3.28 -16.44 -25.77
CA TRP A 245 2.77 -17.59 -25.03
C TRP A 245 3.81 -18.72 -25.05
N HIS A 246 4.29 -19.09 -23.86
CA HIS A 246 5.22 -20.20 -23.67
C HIS A 246 4.48 -21.54 -23.65
N GLU A 247 5.16 -22.61 -24.07
CA GLU A 247 4.62 -23.97 -24.11
C GLU A 247 4.15 -24.47 -22.74
N ASN A 248 4.75 -23.94 -21.66
CA ASN A 248 4.39 -24.25 -20.27
C ASN A 248 3.12 -23.51 -19.77
N GLY A 249 2.36 -22.85 -20.65
CA GLY A 249 1.05 -22.29 -20.32
C GLY A 249 1.07 -20.92 -19.64
N TYR A 250 2.07 -20.09 -19.93
CA TYR A 250 2.18 -18.73 -19.41
C TYR A 250 2.78 -17.77 -20.45
N TYR A 251 2.52 -16.47 -20.28
CA TYR A 251 3.21 -15.44 -21.06
C TYR A 251 4.59 -15.16 -20.49
N THR A 252 5.58 -14.95 -21.35
CA THR A 252 6.93 -14.55 -20.93
C THR A 252 7.58 -13.66 -22.00
N PHE A 253 8.76 -13.14 -21.67
CA PHE A 253 9.58 -12.35 -22.56
C PHE A 253 10.66 -13.21 -23.21
N ARG A 254 11.03 -12.88 -24.45
CA ARG A 254 12.28 -13.40 -25.02
C ARG A 254 13.45 -12.79 -24.25
N LEU A 255 14.43 -13.61 -23.88
CA LEU A 255 15.59 -13.16 -23.11
C LEU A 255 16.45 -12.18 -23.92
N PRO A 256 17.18 -11.27 -23.25
CA PRO A 256 18.19 -10.45 -23.92
C PRO A 256 19.29 -11.32 -24.54
N GLU A 257 19.94 -10.78 -25.57
CA GLU A 257 21.06 -11.47 -26.22
C GLU A 257 22.31 -11.50 -25.34
N ARG A 258 22.51 -10.47 -24.49
CA ARG A 258 23.65 -10.38 -23.59
C ARG A 258 23.25 -10.76 -22.16
N ALA A 259 24.07 -11.60 -21.53
CA ALA A 259 23.83 -12.08 -20.18
C ALA A 259 23.81 -10.98 -19.10
N ASP A 260 24.51 -9.89 -19.36
CA ASP A 260 24.70 -8.81 -18.39
C ASP A 260 23.58 -7.77 -18.39
N ASP A 261 22.70 -7.73 -19.41
CA ASP A 261 21.71 -6.66 -19.55
C ASP A 261 20.75 -6.61 -18.34
N LEU A 262 20.31 -7.79 -17.86
CA LEU A 262 19.46 -7.91 -16.66
C LEU A 262 20.20 -7.56 -15.36
N ILE A 263 21.52 -7.76 -15.33
CA ILE A 263 22.37 -7.50 -14.17
C ILE A 263 22.78 -6.03 -14.12
N ALA A 264 22.99 -5.39 -15.28
CA ALA A 264 23.44 -4.01 -15.41
C ALA A 264 22.32 -2.99 -15.18
N CYS A 265 21.05 -3.41 -15.26
CA CYS A 265 19.88 -2.56 -15.00
C CYS A 265 20.02 -1.74 -13.71
N THR A 266 19.82 -0.42 -13.79
CA THR A 266 19.81 0.43 -12.60
C THR A 266 18.56 0.15 -11.75
N ARG A 267 18.58 0.63 -10.51
CA ARG A 267 17.44 0.52 -9.60
C ARG A 267 16.21 1.19 -10.23
N GLU A 268 16.39 2.38 -10.79
CA GLU A 268 15.35 3.20 -11.39
C GLU A 268 14.76 2.54 -12.66
N THR A 269 15.61 1.97 -13.51
CA THR A 269 15.17 1.19 -14.69
C THR A 269 14.30 0.00 -14.28
N LEU A 270 14.68 -0.74 -13.22
CA LEU A 270 13.89 -1.86 -12.72
C LEU A 270 12.53 -1.40 -12.18
N ARG A 271 12.48 -0.30 -11.43
CA ARG A 271 11.21 0.28 -10.93
C ARG A 271 10.27 0.60 -12.09
N GLN A 272 10.78 1.28 -13.11
CA GLN A 272 9.99 1.66 -14.28
C GLN A 272 9.54 0.43 -15.08
N LEU A 273 10.42 -0.57 -15.27
CA LEU A 273 10.09 -1.82 -15.93
C LEU A 273 8.93 -2.55 -15.23
N VAL A 274 9.01 -2.71 -13.91
CA VAL A 274 7.95 -3.36 -13.13
C VAL A 274 6.65 -2.55 -13.21
N GLN A 275 6.73 -1.22 -13.17
CA GLN A 275 5.56 -0.35 -13.32
C GLN A 275 4.89 -0.48 -14.70
N VAL A 276 5.67 -0.61 -15.78
CA VAL A 276 5.14 -0.84 -17.14
C VAL A 276 4.41 -2.18 -17.20
N ILE A 277 5.01 -3.24 -16.65
CA ILE A 277 4.40 -4.58 -16.61
C ILE A 277 3.13 -4.57 -15.76
N ARG A 278 3.16 -3.91 -14.59
CA ARG A 278 1.98 -3.73 -13.71
C ARG A 278 0.85 -3.01 -14.43
N SER A 279 1.16 -1.93 -15.11
CA SER A 279 0.19 -1.12 -15.84
C SER A 279 -0.45 -1.91 -16.98
N TYR A 280 0.37 -2.69 -17.70
CA TYR A 280 -0.13 -3.60 -18.72
C TYR A 280 -1.08 -4.66 -18.13
N ALA A 281 -0.66 -5.38 -17.09
CA ALA A 281 -1.48 -6.43 -16.47
C ALA A 281 -2.81 -5.89 -15.92
N ARG A 282 -2.81 -4.67 -15.37
CA ARG A 282 -4.01 -3.99 -14.87
C ARG A 282 -4.91 -3.40 -15.96
N SER A 283 -4.37 -3.17 -17.15
CA SER A 283 -5.15 -2.69 -18.30
C SER A 283 -5.94 -3.80 -19.01
N ARG A 284 -5.67 -5.07 -18.68
CA ARG A 284 -6.35 -6.23 -19.27
C ARG A 284 -7.67 -6.50 -18.55
N GLU A 285 -8.68 -6.92 -19.32
CA GLU A 285 -9.99 -7.33 -18.79
C GLU A 285 -9.90 -8.68 -18.04
N GLU A 286 -8.98 -9.54 -18.48
CA GLU A 286 -8.67 -10.80 -17.84
C GLU A 286 -7.82 -10.58 -16.58
N LYS A 287 -8.12 -11.34 -15.53
CA LYS A 287 -7.29 -11.37 -14.32
C LYS A 287 -5.93 -11.97 -14.67
N MET A 288 -4.86 -11.23 -14.40
CA MET A 288 -3.49 -11.71 -14.60
C MET A 288 -2.70 -11.76 -13.30
N THR A 289 -1.88 -12.79 -13.14
CA THR A 289 -0.80 -12.81 -12.16
C THR A 289 0.50 -12.52 -12.88
N VAL A 290 1.32 -11.63 -12.34
CA VAL A 290 2.66 -11.36 -12.83
C VAL A 290 3.63 -11.88 -11.78
N TRP A 291 4.50 -12.79 -12.18
CA TRP A 291 5.50 -13.38 -11.30
C TRP A 291 6.90 -12.93 -11.72
N ILE A 292 7.55 -12.13 -10.87
CA ILE A 292 8.89 -11.59 -11.11
C ILE A 292 9.90 -12.45 -10.38
N ASP A 293 10.71 -13.17 -11.14
CA ASP A 293 11.78 -13.99 -10.63
C ASP A 293 13.10 -13.21 -10.65
N ALA A 294 13.44 -12.66 -9.48
CA ALA A 294 14.56 -11.73 -9.28
C ALA A 294 15.79 -12.36 -8.60
N ARG A 295 15.96 -13.69 -8.74
CA ARG A 295 17.04 -14.43 -8.08
C ARG A 295 18.41 -13.98 -8.56
N GLY A 296 19.38 -13.98 -7.65
CA GLY A 296 20.76 -13.60 -7.97
C GLY A 296 20.99 -12.11 -8.19
N LEU A 297 19.98 -11.25 -8.03
CA LEU A 297 20.16 -9.81 -7.99
C LEU A 297 20.60 -9.34 -6.59
N PRO A 298 21.39 -8.24 -6.51
CA PRO A 298 21.68 -7.58 -5.24
C PRO A 298 20.40 -7.16 -4.49
N LEU A 299 20.46 -7.15 -3.15
CA LEU A 299 19.32 -6.81 -2.29
C LEU A 299 18.63 -5.50 -2.69
N ILE A 300 19.40 -4.45 -2.99
CA ILE A 300 18.85 -3.14 -3.38
C ILE A 300 18.00 -3.18 -4.65
N LYS A 301 18.32 -4.08 -5.59
CA LYS A 301 17.54 -4.28 -6.83
C LYS A 301 16.30 -5.11 -6.56
N ARG A 302 16.41 -6.13 -5.70
CA ARG A 302 15.26 -6.92 -5.22
C ARG A 302 14.25 -6.03 -4.49
N GLN A 303 14.69 -5.14 -3.61
CA GLN A 303 13.84 -4.15 -2.92
C GLN A 303 13.11 -3.22 -3.90
N ALA A 304 13.82 -2.76 -4.94
CA ALA A 304 13.21 -1.91 -5.96
C ALA A 304 12.08 -2.60 -6.72
N ILE A 305 12.22 -3.89 -7.02
CA ILE A 305 11.16 -4.71 -7.60
C ILE A 305 10.02 -4.89 -6.58
N ALA A 306 10.35 -5.31 -5.35
CA ALA A 306 9.39 -5.63 -4.31
C ALA A 306 8.50 -4.44 -3.91
N SER A 307 8.99 -3.20 -4.05
CA SER A 307 8.21 -1.98 -3.79
C SER A 307 6.98 -1.79 -4.69
N PHE A 308 6.81 -2.63 -5.72
CA PHE A 308 5.63 -2.64 -6.60
C PHE A 308 4.83 -3.94 -6.54
N CYS A 309 5.22 -4.87 -5.66
CA CYS A 309 4.59 -6.17 -5.54
C CYS A 309 3.41 -6.14 -4.58
N ASP A 310 2.34 -6.84 -4.96
CA ASP A 310 1.15 -7.01 -4.13
C ASP A 310 1.31 -8.23 -3.19
N PHE A 311 2.17 -9.21 -3.53
CA PHE A 311 2.54 -10.31 -2.64
C PHE A 311 3.99 -10.75 -2.82
N ILE A 312 4.57 -11.39 -1.81
CA ILE A 312 5.91 -11.98 -1.88
C ILE A 312 5.98 -13.36 -1.22
N TYR A 313 6.86 -14.22 -1.73
CA TYR A 313 7.27 -15.44 -1.03
C TYR A 313 8.64 -15.25 -0.38
N VAL A 314 8.75 -15.55 0.90
CA VAL A 314 9.98 -15.36 1.67
C VAL A 314 10.49 -16.68 2.22
N GLU A 315 11.79 -16.92 2.07
CA GLU A 315 12.48 -17.99 2.77
C GLU A 315 12.88 -17.52 4.17
N THR A 316 12.33 -18.15 5.19
CA THR A 316 12.74 -17.92 6.58
C THR A 316 14.08 -18.61 6.82
N PRO A 317 15.15 -17.86 7.17
CA PRO A 317 16.46 -18.46 7.44
C PRO A 317 16.42 -19.33 8.69
N ASP A 318 17.19 -20.42 8.69
CA ASP A 318 17.30 -21.33 9.83
C ASP A 318 17.76 -20.61 11.10
N GLU A 319 17.21 -21.01 12.25
CA GLU A 319 17.56 -20.46 13.57
C GLU A 319 19.00 -20.80 14.02
N VAL A 320 19.69 -21.67 13.28
CA VAL A 320 21.07 -22.10 13.56
C VAL A 320 22.00 -20.89 13.59
N GLU A 321 22.78 -20.76 14.67
CA GLU A 321 23.78 -19.70 14.85
C GLU A 321 24.99 -19.89 13.92
N SER A 322 24.80 -19.55 12.64
CA SER A 322 25.87 -19.41 11.66
C SER A 322 25.97 -17.98 11.15
N SER A 323 27.17 -17.58 10.69
CA SER A 323 27.38 -16.28 10.06
C SER A 323 26.47 -16.09 8.83
N ALA A 324 26.25 -17.15 8.06
CA ALA A 324 25.33 -17.16 6.92
C ALA A 324 23.87 -16.90 7.34
N SER A 325 23.38 -17.57 8.40
CA SER A 325 22.04 -17.32 8.95
C SER A 325 21.90 -15.90 9.49
N ALA A 326 22.91 -15.36 10.16
CA ALA A 326 22.88 -13.99 10.66
C ALA A 326 22.79 -12.95 9.51
N ILE A 327 23.54 -13.16 8.43
CA ILE A 327 23.46 -12.31 7.23
C ILE A 327 22.10 -12.44 6.56
N ALA A 328 21.59 -13.66 6.39
CA ALA A 328 20.26 -13.89 5.79
C ALA A 328 19.15 -13.21 6.60
N ARG A 329 19.18 -13.31 7.93
CA ARG A 329 18.25 -12.59 8.83
C ARG A 329 18.35 -11.07 8.65
N ARG A 330 19.57 -10.53 8.55
CA ARG A 330 19.78 -9.10 8.30
C ARG A 330 19.22 -8.68 6.95
N GLU A 331 19.53 -9.41 5.87
CA GLU A 331 19.00 -9.13 4.53
C GLU A 331 17.47 -9.22 4.50
N LEU A 332 16.90 -10.21 5.18
CA LEU A 332 15.45 -10.36 5.32
C LEU A 332 14.84 -9.14 5.99
N SER A 333 15.35 -8.72 7.16
CA SER A 333 14.84 -7.55 7.86
C SER A 333 14.93 -6.28 7.02
N LEU A 334 16.04 -6.08 6.29
CA LEU A 334 16.20 -4.95 5.38
C LEU A 334 15.23 -5.02 4.20
N PHE A 335 14.99 -6.22 3.65
CA PHE A 335 14.04 -6.41 2.57
C PHE A 335 12.61 -6.10 3.02
N LEU A 336 12.19 -6.66 4.15
CA LEU A 336 10.85 -6.47 4.72
C LEU A 336 10.57 -4.99 5.07
N ALA A 337 11.59 -4.27 5.55
CA ALA A 337 11.46 -2.86 5.89
C ALA A 337 11.11 -1.95 4.69
N GLU A 338 11.44 -2.38 3.47
CA GLU A 338 11.21 -1.62 2.22
C GLU A 338 9.94 -2.08 1.48
N LEU A 339 9.19 -3.04 2.03
CA LEU A 339 7.96 -3.52 1.39
C LEU A 339 6.81 -2.51 1.52
N PRO A 340 5.93 -2.43 0.52
CA PRO A 340 4.67 -1.72 0.65
C PRO A 340 3.84 -2.32 1.79
N GLY A 341 3.13 -1.48 2.55
CA GLY A 341 2.31 -1.95 3.67
C GLY A 341 1.13 -2.84 3.26
N GLU A 342 0.73 -2.79 1.99
CA GLU A 342 -0.32 -3.62 1.38
C GLU A 342 0.22 -4.93 0.77
N CYS A 343 1.53 -5.18 0.87
CA CYS A 343 2.17 -6.35 0.30
C CYS A 343 1.96 -7.58 1.19
N ASP A 344 1.31 -8.62 0.67
CA ASP A 344 1.10 -9.86 1.38
C ASP A 344 2.39 -10.68 1.47
N ILE A 345 2.86 -10.97 2.69
CA ILE A 345 4.02 -11.84 2.93
C ILE A 345 3.52 -13.27 3.08
N LEU A 346 3.94 -14.15 2.16
CA LEU A 346 3.47 -15.53 2.07
C LEU A 346 4.60 -16.52 2.32
N GLU A 347 4.25 -17.62 2.98
CA GLU A 347 5.12 -18.79 3.13
C GLU A 347 4.74 -19.86 2.09
N LEU A 348 5.72 -20.61 1.61
CA LEU A 348 5.43 -21.78 0.80
C LEU A 348 4.82 -22.89 1.65
N PRO A 349 3.83 -23.64 1.11
CA PRO A 349 3.37 -24.85 1.77
C PRO A 349 4.54 -25.79 2.05
N ARG A 350 4.62 -26.30 3.28
CA ARG A 350 5.64 -27.28 3.66
C ARG A 350 5.45 -28.53 2.80
N SER A 351 6.51 -28.99 2.14
CA SER A 351 6.47 -30.28 1.43
C SER A 351 6.31 -31.39 2.46
N ASP A 352 5.31 -32.26 2.30
CA ASP A 352 5.02 -33.41 3.20
C ASP A 352 6.20 -34.38 3.42
N LYS A 353 7.30 -34.23 2.66
CA LYS A 353 8.54 -34.99 2.85
C LYS A 353 9.26 -34.72 4.19
N GLN A 354 8.96 -33.63 4.90
CA GLN A 354 9.56 -33.35 6.22
C GLN A 354 8.83 -33.98 7.41
N LYS A 355 7.66 -34.62 7.22
CA LYS A 355 6.97 -35.34 8.32
C LYS A 355 7.54 -36.72 8.64
N LYS A 356 8.57 -37.18 7.91
CA LYS A 356 9.16 -38.52 8.10
C LYS A 356 10.56 -38.53 8.72
N GLU A 357 11.10 -37.37 9.08
CA GLU A 357 12.39 -37.28 9.78
C GLU A 357 12.23 -36.34 10.99
N VAL A 358 11.56 -36.84 12.03
CA VAL A 358 11.74 -36.41 13.42
C VAL A 358 11.88 -37.67 14.27
#